data_AF-C9S7E7-F1
#
_entry.id   AF-C9S7E7-F1
#
_cell.length_a   1.000
_cell.length_b   1.000
_cell.length_c   1.000
_cell.angle_alpha   90.00
_cell.angle_beta   90.00
_cell.angle_gamma   90.00
#
_symmetry.space_group_name_H-M   'P 1'
#
loop_
_entity.id
_entity.type
_entity.pdbx_description
1 polymer ?
#
loop_
_entity_poly.entity_id
_entity_poly.type
_entity_poly.pdbx_seq_one_letter_code
_entity_poly.pdbx_strand_id
1 'polypeptide(L)'
;MARLKLNYWDAVVADCETPRPQRHNMKASYYLAQALVSLQDFDGAITAAMRAHALCIETGDRSLAAVTALVLRCKKERWEHKEKRRKREDQYLEVDVIETMEREKERALAAAESEGERGDVAAEWDAKMTDIRRVFETARARGEQKREVPDWLIDDITFNVFVDPWVTKTGKSYERASIMEHLRRHPSDPLTREPLQLAELRPNLALRQAAEEFLNENGWAADW
;
A
#
# COMPACT_ATOMS: atom_id res chain seq x y z
N MET A 1 -0.52 25.53 -9.61
CA MET A 1 -1.56 24.85 -10.42
C MET A 1 -1.16 24.67 -11.88
N ALA A 2 -0.69 25.68 -12.61
CA ALA A 2 -0.27 25.52 -14.01
C ALA A 2 0.84 24.46 -14.18
N ARG A 3 1.89 24.51 -13.35
CA ARG A 3 3.03 23.56 -13.39
C ARG A 3 2.65 22.10 -13.12
N LEU A 4 1.65 21.87 -12.25
CA LEU A 4 1.13 20.53 -11.97
C LEU A 4 0.38 19.95 -13.17
N LYS A 5 -0.41 20.76 -13.88
CA LYS A 5 -1.09 20.32 -15.12
C LYS A 5 -0.13 20.12 -16.30
N LEU A 6 1.03 20.78 -16.26
CA LEU A 6 2.09 20.66 -17.25
C LEU A 6 3.12 19.57 -16.91
N ASN A 7 2.89 18.79 -15.85
CA ASN A 7 3.78 17.72 -15.39
C ASN A 7 5.21 18.16 -15.05
N TYR A 8 5.41 19.42 -14.64
CA TYR A 8 6.70 19.93 -14.16
C TYR A 8 6.87 19.65 -12.67
N TRP A 9 7.11 18.39 -12.33
CA TRP A 9 7.10 17.89 -10.95
C TRP A 9 8.19 18.52 -10.08
N ASP A 10 9.43 18.64 -10.57
CA ASP A 10 10.53 19.25 -9.82
C ASP A 10 10.25 20.71 -9.45
N ALA A 11 9.66 21.46 -10.39
CA ALA A 11 9.26 22.83 -10.15
C ALA A 11 8.09 22.93 -9.14
N VAL A 12 7.19 21.94 -9.12
CA VAL A 12 6.12 21.86 -8.12
C VAL A 12 6.68 21.55 -6.74
N VAL A 13 7.65 20.65 -6.62
CA VAL A 13 8.33 20.34 -5.35
C VAL A 13 9.01 21.59 -4.81
N ALA A 14 9.84 22.25 -5.63
CA ALA A 14 10.51 23.50 -5.24
C ALA A 14 9.49 24.57 -4.81
N ASP A 15 8.40 24.74 -5.56
CA ASP A 15 7.31 25.66 -5.20
C ASP A 15 6.62 25.28 -3.89
N CYS A 16 6.53 24.00 -3.54
CA CYS A 16 5.89 23.54 -2.32
C CYS A 16 6.80 23.67 -1.10
N GLU A 17 8.10 23.45 -1.27
CA GLU A 17 9.13 23.51 -0.24
C GLU A 17 9.62 24.93 0.07
N THR A 18 9.43 25.88 -0.85
CA THR A 18 9.77 27.29 -0.59
C THR A 18 9.14 27.76 0.72
N PRO A 19 9.96 28.26 1.68
CA PRO A 19 9.47 28.65 2.98
C PRO A 19 8.52 29.84 2.85
N ARG A 20 7.22 29.57 3.02
CA ARG A 20 6.17 30.59 3.06
C ARG A 20 5.82 30.95 4.50
N PRO A 21 5.34 32.18 4.75
CA PRO A 21 4.87 32.60 6.07
C PRO A 21 3.72 31.71 6.60
N GLN A 22 2.94 31.10 5.71
CA GLN A 22 1.93 30.10 6.03
C GLN A 22 2.54 28.69 5.96
N ARG A 23 3.26 28.28 7.01
CA ARG A 23 3.88 26.93 7.13
C ARG A 23 2.85 25.77 7.22
N HIS A 24 1.57 26.11 7.34
CA HIS A 24 0.44 25.18 7.53
C HIS A 24 -0.56 25.27 6.36
N ASN A 25 -0.11 25.04 5.13
CA ASN A 25 -0.99 25.05 3.96
C ASN A 25 -1.28 23.62 3.46
N MET A 26 -2.50 23.14 3.70
CA MET A 26 -2.98 21.83 3.24
C MET A 26 -2.79 21.63 1.73
N LYS A 27 -3.06 22.65 0.91
CA LYS A 27 -2.95 22.55 -0.56
C LYS A 27 -1.50 22.36 -1.01
N ALA A 28 -0.55 22.99 -0.32
CA ALA A 28 0.86 22.81 -0.63
C ALA A 28 1.30 21.37 -0.37
N SER A 29 0.96 20.81 0.79
CA SER A 29 1.23 19.40 1.12
C SER A 29 0.53 18.43 0.16
N TYR A 30 -0.70 18.74 -0.26
CA TYR A 30 -1.45 17.94 -1.23
C TYR A 30 -0.79 17.90 -2.61
N TYR A 31 -0.36 19.05 -3.14
CA TYR A 31 0.35 19.09 -4.43
C TYR A 31 1.77 18.51 -4.35
N LEU A 32 2.44 18.68 -3.21
CA LEU A 32 3.74 18.07 -2.95
C LEU A 32 3.63 16.54 -3.03
N ALA A 33 2.66 15.95 -2.33
CA ALA A 33 2.42 14.51 -2.39
C ALA A 33 2.19 14.03 -3.84
N GLN A 34 1.37 14.72 -4.63
CA GLN A 34 1.13 14.37 -6.04
C GLN A 34 2.40 14.43 -6.91
N ALA A 35 3.26 15.43 -6.68
CA ALA A 35 4.52 15.56 -7.40
C ALA A 35 5.51 14.45 -6.99
N LEU A 36 5.64 14.17 -5.69
CA LEU A 36 6.54 13.14 -5.17
C LEU A 36 6.17 11.73 -5.65
N VAL A 37 4.86 11.43 -5.71
CA VAL A 37 4.36 10.19 -6.33
C VAL A 37 4.85 10.06 -7.78
N SER A 38 4.75 11.14 -8.56
CA SER A 38 5.18 11.15 -9.96
C SER A 38 6.70 11.04 -10.12
N LEU A 39 7.46 11.49 -9.12
CA LEU A 39 8.93 11.37 -9.05
C LEU A 39 9.40 10.03 -8.45
N GLN A 40 8.48 9.12 -8.10
CA GLN A 40 8.76 7.84 -7.45
C GLN A 40 9.38 7.95 -6.04
N ASP A 41 9.31 9.13 -5.41
CA ASP A 41 9.59 9.28 -3.98
C ASP A 41 8.32 8.99 -3.16
N PHE A 42 8.05 7.70 -2.98
CA PHE A 42 6.83 7.24 -2.33
C PHE A 42 6.80 7.46 -0.82
N ASP A 43 7.96 7.43 -0.16
CA ASP A 43 8.03 7.63 1.30
C ASP A 43 7.79 9.10 1.63
N GLY A 44 8.44 10.03 0.90
CA GLY A 44 8.16 11.47 0.99
C GLY A 44 6.70 11.79 0.64
N ALA A 45 6.15 11.14 -0.40
CA ALA A 45 4.75 11.31 -0.79
C ALA A 45 3.76 10.97 0.33
N ILE A 46 3.95 9.85 1.04
CA ILE A 46 3.08 9.45 2.14
C ILE A 46 3.19 10.45 3.30
N THR A 47 4.40 10.88 3.67
CA THR A 47 4.57 11.89 4.73
C THR A 47 3.86 13.19 4.37
N ALA A 48 3.99 13.65 3.11
CA ALA A 48 3.31 14.85 2.63
C ALA A 48 1.78 14.68 2.61
N ALA A 49 1.28 13.51 2.18
CA ALA A 49 -0.16 13.21 2.14
C ALA A 49 -0.76 13.14 3.56
N MET A 50 -0.09 12.47 4.50
CA MET A 50 -0.50 12.42 5.90
C MET A 50 -0.50 13.80 6.55
N ARG A 51 0.48 14.65 6.22
CA ARG A 51 0.49 16.05 6.66
C ARG A 51 -0.68 16.84 6.07
N ALA A 52 -1.00 16.65 4.79
CA ALA A 52 -2.17 17.27 4.17
C ALA A 52 -3.46 16.83 4.87
N HIS A 53 -3.57 15.54 5.23
CA HIS A 53 -4.70 14.97 5.93
C HIS A 53 -4.89 15.57 7.33
N ALA A 54 -3.82 15.64 8.12
CA ALA A 54 -3.84 16.27 9.44
C ALA A 54 -4.25 17.75 9.39
N LEU A 55 -3.71 18.52 8.42
CA LEU A 55 -4.08 19.92 8.24
C LEU A 55 -5.55 20.07 7.80
N CYS A 56 -6.05 19.18 6.95
CA CYS A 56 -7.45 19.20 6.51
C CYS A 56 -8.42 18.91 7.67
N ILE A 57 -7.99 18.07 8.61
CA ILE A 57 -8.71 17.80 9.86
C ILE A 57 -8.78 19.04 10.75
N GLU A 58 -7.67 19.76 10.89
CA GLU A 58 -7.58 20.97 11.70
C GLU A 58 -8.42 22.12 11.13
N THR A 59 -8.40 22.30 9.80
CA THR A 59 -9.17 23.34 9.12
C THR A 59 -10.65 22.99 8.95
N GLY A 60 -11.02 21.71 9.05
CA GLY A 60 -12.40 21.25 8.85
C GLY A 60 -12.88 21.36 7.40
N ASP A 61 -11.96 21.36 6.42
CA ASP A 61 -12.27 21.56 5.01
C ASP A 61 -13.10 20.42 4.40
N ARG A 62 -13.92 20.74 3.38
CA ARG A 62 -14.70 19.74 2.62
C ARG A 62 -13.85 18.82 1.75
N SER A 63 -12.56 19.12 1.58
CA SER A 63 -11.63 18.34 0.77
C SER A 63 -11.12 17.07 1.46
N LEU A 64 -11.55 16.77 2.70
CA LEU A 64 -11.02 15.63 3.46
C LEU A 64 -11.10 14.31 2.67
N ALA A 65 -12.24 14.02 2.04
CA ALA A 65 -12.41 12.82 1.22
C ALA A 65 -11.36 12.72 0.08
N ALA A 66 -11.06 13.83 -0.59
CA ALA A 66 -10.07 13.87 -1.66
C ALA A 66 -8.63 13.70 -1.13
N VAL A 67 -8.36 14.17 0.09
CA VAL A 67 -7.05 13.98 0.74
C VAL A 67 -6.88 12.55 1.23
N THR A 68 -7.92 11.96 1.82
CA THR A 68 -7.94 10.55 2.25
C THR A 68 -7.71 9.62 1.06
N ALA A 69 -8.39 9.86 -0.06
CA ALA A 69 -8.16 9.12 -1.31
C ALA A 69 -6.71 9.26 -1.82
N LEU A 70 -6.09 10.45 -1.68
CA LEU A 70 -4.68 10.63 -2.02
C LEU A 70 -3.75 9.80 -1.12
N VAL A 71 -4.04 9.71 0.19
CA VAL A 71 -3.27 8.87 1.13
C VAL A 71 -3.33 7.40 0.72
N LEU A 72 -4.54 6.88 0.43
CA LEU A 72 -4.74 5.51 -0.04
C LEU A 72 -3.95 5.25 -1.32
N ARG A 73 -4.05 6.15 -2.30
CA ARG A 73 -3.28 6.08 -3.54
C ARG A 73 -1.77 6.05 -3.30
N CYS A 74 -1.24 6.92 -2.46
CA CYS A 74 0.20 6.94 -2.15
C CYS A 74 0.67 5.62 -1.50
N LYS A 75 -0.14 5.06 -0.59
CA LYS A 75 0.15 3.76 0.05
C LYS A 75 0.16 2.63 -0.97
N LYS A 76 -0.80 2.62 -1.90
CA LYS A 76 -0.88 1.66 -2.99
C LYS A 76 0.34 1.71 -3.90
N GLU A 77 0.66 2.89 -4.44
CA GLU A 77 1.77 3.04 -5.37
C GLU A 77 3.12 2.66 -4.73
N ARG A 78 3.32 2.99 -3.44
CA ARG A 78 4.49 2.51 -2.67
C ARG A 78 4.56 0.99 -2.63
N TRP A 79 3.44 0.33 -2.34
CA TRP A 79 3.38 -1.13 -2.25
C TRP A 79 3.63 -1.77 -3.61
N GLU A 80 3.00 -1.28 -4.68
CA GLU A 80 3.22 -1.77 -6.05
C GLU A 80 4.68 -1.61 -6.48
N HIS A 81 5.33 -0.50 -6.11
CA HIS A 81 6.74 -0.29 -6.38
C HIS A 81 7.63 -1.30 -5.63
N LYS A 82 7.38 -1.52 -4.33
CA LYS A 82 8.10 -2.52 -3.52
C LYS A 82 7.85 -3.94 -4.03
N GLU A 83 6.63 -4.26 -4.42
CA GLU A 83 6.26 -5.57 -4.93
C GLU A 83 6.88 -5.85 -6.30
N LYS A 84 6.92 -4.86 -7.20
CA LYS A 84 7.64 -4.97 -8.47
C LYS A 84 9.15 -5.18 -8.27
N ARG A 85 9.74 -4.54 -7.25
CA ARG A 85 11.12 -4.79 -6.87
C ARG A 85 11.32 -6.22 -6.37
N ARG A 86 10.50 -6.66 -5.41
CA ARG A 86 10.52 -8.02 -4.86
C ARG A 86 10.44 -9.06 -5.98
N LYS A 87 9.45 -8.97 -6.88
CA LYS A 87 9.28 -9.92 -7.99
C LYS A 87 10.51 -10.01 -8.90
N ARG A 88 11.17 -8.87 -9.17
CA ARG A 88 12.41 -8.86 -9.96
C ARG A 88 13.57 -9.50 -9.21
N GLU A 89 13.74 -9.14 -7.94
CA GLU A 89 14.78 -9.69 -7.08
C GLU A 89 14.61 -11.22 -6.92
N ASP A 90 13.38 -11.70 -6.72
CA ASP A 90 13.06 -13.13 -6.66
C ASP A 90 13.37 -13.86 -7.97
N GLN A 91 13.04 -13.25 -9.12
CA GLN A 91 13.34 -13.82 -10.43
C GLN A 91 14.84 -13.92 -10.69
N TYR A 92 15.62 -12.90 -10.32
CA TYR A 92 17.08 -12.95 -10.44
C TYR A 92 17.67 -14.02 -9.52
N LEU A 93 17.18 -14.11 -8.28
CA LEU A 93 17.64 -15.11 -7.33
C LEU A 93 17.36 -16.55 -7.82
N GLU A 94 16.19 -16.79 -8.41
CA GLU A 94 15.85 -18.09 -9.01
C GLU A 94 16.86 -18.48 -10.10
N VAL A 95 17.18 -17.54 -11.00
CA VAL A 95 18.15 -17.78 -12.07
C VAL A 95 19.55 -18.05 -11.51
N ASP A 96 20.03 -17.21 -10.59
CA ASP A 96 21.36 -17.33 -9.99
C ASP A 96 21.54 -18.65 -9.24
N VAL A 97 20.50 -19.09 -8.51
CA VAL A 97 20.51 -20.35 -7.76
C VAL A 97 20.56 -21.53 -8.73
N ILE A 98 19.73 -21.53 -9.77
CA ILE A 98 19.71 -22.63 -10.76
C ILE A 98 21.04 -22.71 -11.52
N GLU A 99 21.59 -21.58 -11.98
CA GLU A 99 22.89 -21.57 -12.67
C GLU A 99 24.02 -22.08 -11.75
N THR A 100 23.99 -21.70 -10.46
CA THR A 100 24.96 -22.20 -9.49
C THR A 100 24.84 -23.70 -9.28
N MET A 101 23.62 -24.23 -9.19
CA MET A 101 23.35 -25.66 -9.07
C MET A 101 23.77 -26.45 -10.31
N GLU A 102 23.54 -25.91 -11.51
CA GLU A 102 23.98 -26.53 -12.76
C GLU A 102 25.51 -26.64 -12.81
N ARG A 103 26.22 -25.58 -12.42
CA ARG A 103 27.69 -25.58 -12.32
C ARG A 103 28.20 -26.58 -11.28
N GLU A 104 27.52 -26.73 -10.15
CA GLU A 104 27.87 -27.72 -9.13
C GLU A 104 27.58 -29.16 -9.59
N LYS A 105 26.47 -29.36 -10.30
CA LYS A 105 26.14 -30.64 -10.95
C LYS A 105 27.24 -31.05 -11.94
N GLU A 106 27.67 -30.14 -12.81
CA GLU A 106 28.76 -30.41 -13.76
C GLU A 106 30.07 -30.81 -13.07
N ARG A 107 30.44 -30.10 -11.99
CA ARG A 107 31.62 -30.45 -11.18
C ARG A 107 31.48 -31.84 -10.53
N ALA A 108 30.31 -32.17 -10.01
CA ALA A 108 30.05 -33.47 -9.41
C ALA A 108 30.10 -34.60 -10.46
N LEU A 109 29.56 -34.37 -11.66
CA LEU A 109 29.63 -35.32 -12.77
C LEU A 109 31.05 -35.53 -13.30
N ALA A 110 31.86 -34.47 -13.34
CA ALA A 110 33.27 -34.55 -13.73
C ALA A 110 34.12 -35.34 -12.71
N ALA A 111 33.74 -35.29 -11.43
CA ALA A 111 34.41 -36.03 -10.36
C ALA A 111 34.00 -37.52 -10.26
N ALA A 112 32.89 -37.93 -10.90
CA ALA A 112 32.40 -39.29 -10.86
C ALA A 112 33.20 -40.22 -11.80
N GLU A 113 33.62 -41.37 -11.26
CA GLU A 113 34.54 -42.32 -11.91
C GLU A 113 33.82 -43.33 -12.81
N SER A 114 32.56 -43.67 -12.49
CA SER A 114 31.73 -44.67 -13.18
C SER A 114 30.54 -44.07 -13.92
N GLU A 115 30.14 -44.68 -15.05
CA GLU A 115 28.91 -44.29 -15.77
C GLU A 115 27.63 -44.48 -14.92
N GLY A 116 27.60 -45.50 -14.05
CA GLY A 116 26.48 -45.73 -13.13
C GLY A 116 26.40 -44.63 -12.07
N GLU A 117 27.54 -44.27 -11.47
CA GLU A 117 27.62 -43.19 -10.47
C GLU A 117 27.27 -41.83 -11.09
N ARG A 118 27.66 -41.57 -12.34
CA ARG A 118 27.25 -40.38 -13.09
C ARG A 118 25.75 -40.30 -13.27
N GLY A 119 25.09 -41.42 -13.56
CA GLY A 119 23.64 -41.51 -13.67
C GLY A 119 22.93 -41.17 -12.36
N ASP A 120 23.39 -41.76 -11.26
CA ASP A 120 22.81 -41.54 -9.93
C ASP A 120 23.00 -40.09 -9.46
N VAL A 121 24.21 -39.54 -9.63
CA VAL A 121 24.52 -38.14 -9.31
C VAL A 121 23.68 -37.19 -10.17
N ALA A 122 23.57 -37.44 -11.49
CA ALA A 122 22.73 -36.62 -12.36
C ALA A 122 21.27 -36.60 -11.88
N ALA A 123 20.70 -37.76 -11.56
CA ALA A 123 19.33 -37.89 -11.08
C ALA A 123 19.11 -37.17 -9.74
N GLU A 124 20.06 -37.26 -8.81
CA GLU A 124 19.98 -36.56 -7.52
C GLU A 124 19.97 -35.03 -7.70
N TRP A 125 20.87 -34.50 -8.55
CA TRP A 125 20.92 -33.06 -8.82
C TRP A 125 19.68 -32.58 -9.60
N ASP A 126 19.18 -33.35 -10.55
CA ASP A 126 17.94 -33.03 -11.28
C ASP A 126 16.73 -33.00 -10.35
N ALA A 127 16.65 -33.92 -9.39
CA ALA A 127 15.63 -33.90 -8.35
C ALA A 127 15.75 -32.65 -7.47
N LYS A 128 16.96 -32.29 -7.00
CA LYS A 128 17.21 -31.08 -6.21
C LYS A 128 16.80 -29.80 -6.97
N MET A 129 17.19 -29.67 -8.25
CA MET A 129 16.82 -28.51 -9.06
C MET A 129 15.31 -28.43 -9.27
N THR A 130 14.65 -29.57 -9.47
CA THR A 130 13.18 -29.64 -9.57
C THR A 130 12.51 -29.18 -8.28
N ASP A 131 13.02 -29.61 -7.12
CA ASP A 131 12.51 -29.20 -5.82
C ASP A 131 12.68 -27.69 -5.59
N ILE A 132 13.83 -27.12 -5.96
CA ILE A 132 14.09 -25.68 -5.85
C ILE A 132 13.15 -24.88 -6.76
N ARG A 133 12.98 -25.26 -8.02
CA ARG A 133 12.00 -24.64 -8.92
C ARG A 133 10.60 -24.67 -8.32
N ARG A 134 10.19 -25.81 -7.75
CA ARG A 134 8.89 -25.95 -7.06
C ARG A 134 8.75 -24.99 -5.87
N VAL A 135 9.81 -24.76 -5.10
CA VAL A 135 9.80 -23.80 -3.97
C VAL A 135 9.56 -22.37 -4.47
N PHE A 136 10.27 -21.95 -5.53
CA PHE A 136 10.07 -20.64 -6.15
C PHE A 136 8.66 -20.48 -6.75
N GLU A 137 8.17 -21.50 -7.45
CA GLU A 137 6.79 -21.52 -7.98
C GLU A 137 5.74 -21.39 -6.87
N THR A 138 5.92 -22.14 -5.77
CA THR A 138 5.00 -22.09 -4.63
C THR A 138 5.02 -20.73 -3.94
N ALA A 139 6.20 -20.11 -3.81
CA ALA A 139 6.33 -18.76 -3.26
C ALA A 139 5.65 -17.72 -4.16
N ARG A 140 5.85 -17.79 -5.47
CA ARG A 140 5.20 -16.93 -6.47
C ARG A 140 3.67 -17.06 -6.41
N ALA A 141 3.16 -18.29 -6.40
CA ALA A 141 1.72 -18.56 -6.35
C ALA A 141 1.06 -18.00 -5.08
N ARG A 142 1.75 -18.07 -3.92
CA ARG A 142 1.27 -17.47 -2.67
C ARG A 142 1.25 -15.94 -2.71
N GLY A 143 2.24 -15.31 -3.34
CA GLY A 143 2.32 -13.85 -3.48
C GLY A 143 1.28 -13.27 -4.45
N GLU A 144 0.82 -14.05 -5.43
CA GLU A 144 -0.17 -13.62 -6.43
C GLU A 144 -1.62 -13.78 -5.98
N GLN A 145 -1.88 -14.52 -4.89
CA GLN A 145 -3.21 -14.62 -4.30
C GLN A 145 -3.61 -13.27 -3.67
N LYS A 146 -4.38 -12.48 -4.42
CA LYS A 146 -5.14 -11.36 -3.85
C LYS A 146 -6.12 -11.93 -2.85
N ARG A 147 -5.90 -11.65 -1.56
CA ARG A 147 -6.83 -12.03 -0.49
C ARG A 147 -8.08 -11.18 -0.58
N GLU A 148 -9.16 -11.61 0.05
CA GLU A 148 -10.30 -10.70 0.27
C GLU A 148 -9.95 -9.74 1.40
N VAL A 149 -10.32 -8.47 1.23
CA VAL A 149 -10.20 -7.48 2.30
C VAL A 149 -11.27 -7.82 3.34
N PRO A 150 -10.90 -8.01 4.62
CA PRO A 150 -11.89 -8.31 5.65
C PRO A 150 -12.94 -7.21 5.77
N ASP A 151 -14.23 -7.57 5.78
CA ASP A 151 -15.35 -6.63 5.83
C ASP A 151 -15.26 -5.60 6.97
N TRP A 152 -14.69 -6.00 8.12
CA TRP A 152 -14.54 -5.13 9.28
C TRP A 152 -13.47 -4.04 9.10
N LEU A 153 -12.66 -4.08 8.04
CA LEU A 153 -11.71 -3.02 7.65
C LEU A 153 -12.29 -2.03 6.64
N ILE A 154 -13.49 -2.29 6.12
CA ILE A 154 -14.09 -1.54 5.02
C ILE A 154 -15.14 -0.57 5.58
N ASP A 155 -15.13 0.65 5.05
CA ASP A 155 -16.17 1.66 5.31
C ASP A 155 -17.43 1.39 4.49
N ASP A 156 -18.60 1.27 5.13
CA ASP A 156 -19.87 1.01 4.43
C ASP A 156 -20.31 2.16 3.49
N ILE A 157 -19.74 3.36 3.62
CA ILE A 157 -20.10 4.52 2.78
C ILE A 157 -19.18 4.63 1.57
N THR A 158 -17.87 4.56 1.78
CA THR A 158 -16.87 4.74 0.71
C THR A 158 -16.41 3.44 0.08
N PHE A 159 -16.68 2.30 0.71
CA PHE A 159 -16.21 0.97 0.34
C PHE A 159 -14.67 0.81 0.31
N ASN A 160 -13.94 1.80 0.84
CA ASN A 160 -12.48 1.74 0.96
C ASN A 160 -12.05 1.26 2.35
N VAL A 161 -10.79 0.84 2.44
CA VAL A 161 -10.14 0.56 3.72
C VAL A 161 -10.02 1.84 4.55
N PHE A 162 -10.29 1.73 5.86
CA PHE A 162 -10.22 2.87 6.78
C PHE A 162 -8.85 3.56 6.83
N VAL A 163 -8.86 4.90 6.86
CA VAL A 163 -7.67 5.74 7.11
C VAL A 163 -7.81 6.48 8.45
N ASP A 164 -8.97 7.06 8.73
CA ASP A 164 -9.28 7.70 10.01
C ASP A 164 -10.71 7.30 10.47
N PRO A 165 -10.90 6.05 10.92
CA PRO A 165 -12.22 5.56 11.29
C PRO A 165 -12.75 6.23 12.57
N TRP A 166 -14.03 6.59 12.55
CA TRP A 166 -14.78 7.15 13.67
C TRP A 166 -15.96 6.23 14.01
N VAL A 167 -16.08 5.87 15.28
CA VAL A 167 -17.15 5.02 15.79
C VAL A 167 -18.33 5.86 16.29
N THR A 168 -19.53 5.44 15.94
CA THR A 168 -20.80 6.02 16.41
C THR A 168 -21.18 5.42 17.77
N LYS A 169 -22.20 6.00 18.43
CA LYS A 169 -22.75 5.46 19.68
C LYS A 169 -23.37 4.06 19.54
N THR A 170 -23.71 3.64 18.33
CA THR A 170 -24.24 2.31 18.01
C THR A 170 -23.12 1.27 17.86
N GLY A 171 -21.85 1.70 17.90
CA GLY A 171 -20.67 0.84 17.78
C GLY A 171 -20.19 0.61 16.34
N LYS A 172 -20.89 1.14 15.34
CA LYS A 172 -20.47 1.06 13.94
C LYS A 172 -19.39 2.10 13.64
N SER A 173 -18.37 1.71 12.89
CA SER A 173 -17.28 2.61 12.46
C SER A 173 -17.48 3.03 11.01
N TYR A 174 -17.18 4.30 10.74
CA TYR A 174 -17.21 4.89 9.41
C TYR A 174 -15.94 5.72 9.17
N GLU A 175 -15.57 5.92 7.92
CA GLU A 175 -14.48 6.84 7.60
C GLU A 175 -14.90 8.28 7.97
N ARG A 176 -14.00 9.02 8.62
CA ARG A 176 -14.29 10.36 9.15
C ARG A 176 -14.84 11.29 8.07
N ALA A 177 -14.23 11.29 6.90
CA ALA A 177 -14.67 12.13 5.79
C ALA A 177 -16.13 11.85 5.40
N SER A 178 -16.50 10.58 5.39
CA SER A 178 -17.81 10.08 4.95
C SER A 178 -18.89 10.40 5.96
N ILE A 179 -18.66 10.08 7.24
CA ILE A 179 -19.65 10.32 8.30
C ILE A 179 -19.87 11.81 8.55
N MET A 180 -18.80 12.63 8.46
CA MET A 180 -18.93 14.08 8.59
C MET A 180 -19.78 14.67 7.46
N GLU A 181 -19.62 14.20 6.22
CA GLU A 181 -20.44 14.65 5.11
C GLU A 181 -21.89 14.15 5.21
N HIS A 182 -22.09 12.91 5.66
CA HIS A 182 -23.43 12.37 5.94
C HIS A 182 -24.16 13.24 6.97
N LEU A 183 -23.56 13.49 8.13
CA LEU A 183 -24.17 14.26 9.22
C LEU A 183 -24.49 15.71 8.87
N ARG A 184 -23.77 16.31 7.91
CA ARG A 184 -24.11 17.64 7.36
C ARG A 184 -25.41 17.63 6.56
N ARG A 185 -25.74 16.52 5.91
CA ARG A 185 -26.94 16.37 5.07
C ARG A 185 -28.11 15.78 5.85
N HIS A 186 -27.84 14.78 6.68
CA HIS A 186 -28.81 14.03 7.47
C HIS A 186 -28.23 13.78 8.87
N PRO A 187 -28.75 14.43 9.93
CA PRO A 187 -28.24 14.29 11.30
C PRO A 187 -28.71 12.98 11.95
N SER A 188 -28.43 11.85 11.29
CA SER A 188 -28.82 10.50 11.67
C SER A 188 -27.67 9.51 11.42
N ASP A 189 -27.70 8.37 12.10
CA ASP A 189 -26.80 7.25 11.82
C ASP A 189 -27.11 6.66 10.43
N PRO A 190 -26.11 6.47 9.54
CA PRO A 190 -26.33 5.96 8.19
C PRO A 190 -27.00 4.57 8.15
N LEU A 191 -26.76 3.73 9.15
CA LEU A 191 -27.28 2.38 9.23
C LEU A 191 -28.60 2.33 9.99
N THR A 192 -28.65 2.86 11.22
CA THR A 192 -29.83 2.72 12.10
C THR A 192 -30.88 3.80 11.88
N ARG A 193 -30.52 4.92 11.23
CA ARG A 193 -31.35 6.13 11.05
C ARG A 193 -31.74 6.83 12.35
N GLU A 194 -31.17 6.42 13.48
CA GLU A 194 -31.36 7.11 14.75
C GLU A 194 -30.67 8.47 14.75
N PRO A 195 -31.19 9.48 15.47
CA PRO A 195 -30.55 10.79 15.55
C PRO A 195 -29.11 10.66 16.05
N LEU A 196 -28.15 11.23 15.31
CA LEU A 196 -26.73 11.16 15.61
C LEU A 196 -26.09 12.54 15.46
N GLN A 197 -25.33 12.95 16.46
CA GLN A 197 -24.60 14.22 16.45
C GLN A 197 -23.09 14.00 16.34
N LEU A 198 -22.39 14.99 15.77
CA LEU A 198 -20.93 14.93 15.62
C LEU A 198 -20.20 14.75 16.97
N ALA A 199 -20.73 15.35 18.03
CA ALA A 199 -20.19 15.25 19.38
C ALA A 199 -20.31 13.84 20.01
N GLU A 200 -21.15 12.97 19.43
CA GLU A 200 -21.33 11.58 19.87
C GLU A 200 -20.34 10.62 19.19
N LEU A 201 -19.62 11.08 18.16
CA LEU A 201 -18.62 10.26 17.49
C LEU A 201 -17.29 10.25 18.26
N ARG A 202 -16.55 9.14 18.16
CA ARG A 202 -15.21 8.98 18.75
C ARG A 202 -14.24 8.40 17.73
N PRO A 203 -12.96 8.80 17.71
CA PRO A 203 -11.96 8.16 16.86
C PRO A 203 -11.72 6.71 17.29
N ASN A 204 -11.76 5.78 16.35
CA ASN A 204 -11.47 4.36 16.60
C ASN A 204 -9.99 4.08 16.36
N LEU A 205 -9.17 4.31 17.38
CA LEU A 205 -7.70 4.20 17.26
C LEU A 205 -7.23 2.77 16.98
N ALA A 206 -7.91 1.76 17.55
CA ALA A 206 -7.56 0.36 17.35
C ALA A 206 -7.82 -0.07 15.90
N LEU A 207 -8.98 0.28 15.35
CA LEU A 207 -9.30 -0.02 13.95
C LEU A 207 -8.37 0.73 12.99
N ARG A 208 -7.98 1.96 13.34
CA ARG A 208 -7.00 2.72 12.55
C ARG A 208 -5.65 2.02 12.47
N GLN A 209 -5.14 1.53 13.61
CA GLN A 209 -3.88 0.78 13.66
C GLN A 209 -3.98 -0.53 12.87
N ALA A 210 -5.07 -1.27 13.04
CA ALA A 210 -5.30 -2.51 12.30
C ALA A 210 -5.38 -2.28 10.77
N ALA A 211 -6.07 -1.22 10.34
CA ALA A 211 -6.14 -0.85 8.92
C ALA A 211 -4.77 -0.41 8.38
N GLU A 212 -3.98 0.32 9.18
CA GLU A 212 -2.63 0.73 8.80
C GLU A 212 -1.68 -0.46 8.65
N GLU A 213 -1.69 -1.39 9.59
CA GLU A 213 -0.93 -2.64 9.52
C GLU A 213 -1.35 -3.46 8.29
N PHE A 214 -2.65 -3.63 8.08
CA PHE A 214 -3.18 -4.35 6.92
C PHE A 214 -2.73 -3.73 5.60
N LEU A 215 -2.80 -2.40 5.44
CA LEU A 215 -2.36 -1.70 4.23
C LEU A 215 -0.84 -1.71 4.03
N ASN A 216 -0.05 -1.84 5.09
CA ASN A 216 1.40 -1.98 4.96
C ASN A 216 1.79 -3.32 4.33
N GLU A 217 1.05 -4.38 4.66
CA GLU A 217 1.26 -5.72 4.10
C GLU A 217 0.52 -5.92 2.77
N ASN A 218 -0.67 -5.33 2.64
CA ASN A 218 -1.62 -5.53 1.55
C ASN A 218 -1.99 -4.21 0.87
N GLY A 219 -0.99 -3.44 0.42
CA GLY A 219 -1.24 -2.11 -0.16
C GLY A 219 -2.08 -2.11 -1.44
N TRP A 220 -2.26 -3.27 -2.09
CA TRP A 220 -3.21 -3.47 -3.18
C TRP A 220 -4.67 -3.23 -2.76
N ALA A 221 -5.00 -3.34 -1.47
CA ALA A 221 -6.35 -3.19 -0.94
C ALA A 221 -6.83 -1.72 -0.83
N ALA A 222 -5.97 -0.74 -1.17
CA ALA A 222 -6.33 0.66 -1.04
C ALA A 222 -7.39 1.14 -2.06
N ASP A 223 -7.62 0.40 -3.14
CA ASP A 223 -8.61 0.68 -4.19
C ASP A 223 -9.72 -0.40 -4.20
N TRP A 224 -10.12 -0.91 -3.02
CA TRP A 224 -11.15 -1.95 -2.96
C TRP A 224 -12.53 -1.42 -3.39
#